data_AF-A0A7C8EXD1-F1
#
_entry.id   AF-A0A7C8EXD1-F1
#
_cell.length_a   1.000
_cell.length_b   1.000
_cell.length_c   1.000
_cell.angle_alpha   90.00
_cell.angle_beta   90.00
_cell.angle_gamma   90.00
#
_symmetry.space_group_name_H-M   'P 1'
#
loop_
_entity.id
_entity.type
_entity.pdbx_description
1 polymer ?
#
loop_
_entity_poly.entity_id
_entity_poly.type
_entity_poly.pdbx_seq_one_letter_code
_entity_poly.pdbx_strand_id
1 'polypeptide(L)'
;MNLDSASIAAGLSRFRKIGIIGIPPLDVIRAANEHGLVIYDLDEPLVREDLETASPFLPRVYCAILRTAVVNALHLELDAIYVDTGPGKCDCALHTATILAEALPIPVICTKNTDKTGYGTPLCQARLPLFDRMQAITGGVKSAAAYDNPPPFSAPTAGFWGVPPRDFSILELFPETTHIYGWTRCMENKTPADHALEAAFNPEVPTVFFAQSFCAKTALARYLAKKHPHALYLDVDVHTTGSARAKVQAFLELSGVGP
;
A
#
# COMPACT_ATOMS: atom_id res chain seq x y z
N MET A 1 -12.39 -7.65 18.75
CA MET A 1 -11.78 -8.72 19.56
C MET A 1 -10.38 -8.95 19.00
N ASN A 2 -9.33 -8.80 19.81
CA ASN A 2 -8.02 -9.29 19.40
C ASN A 2 -8.11 -10.81 19.41
N LEU A 3 -7.91 -11.43 18.24
CA LEU A 3 -7.78 -12.88 18.17
C LEU A 3 -6.49 -13.24 18.92
N ASP A 4 -6.59 -14.11 19.92
CA ASP A 4 -5.42 -14.68 20.58
C ASP A 4 -4.58 -15.46 19.54
N SER A 5 -3.25 -15.42 19.64
CA SER A 5 -2.32 -16.14 18.77
C SER A 5 -2.66 -17.64 18.68
N ALA A 6 -3.20 -18.24 19.75
CA ALA A 6 -3.71 -19.61 19.75
C ALA A 6 -4.95 -19.81 18.84
N SER A 7 -5.85 -18.82 18.78
CA SER A 7 -7.01 -18.82 17.89
C SER A 7 -6.62 -18.62 16.43
N ILE A 8 -5.57 -17.83 16.16
CA ILE A 8 -5.03 -17.63 14.81
C ILE A 8 -4.44 -18.97 14.33
N ALA A 9 -3.59 -19.60 15.12
CA ALA A 9 -2.95 -20.87 14.76
C ALA A 9 -3.95 -22.01 14.49
N ALA A 10 -5.00 -22.14 15.32
CA ALA A 10 -6.02 -23.19 15.13
C ALA A 10 -6.80 -23.03 13.82
N GLY A 11 -7.12 -21.79 13.41
CA GLY A 11 -7.82 -21.50 12.16
C GLY A 11 -6.96 -21.73 10.91
N LEU A 12 -5.68 -21.35 10.97
CA LEU A 12 -4.76 -21.42 9.83
C LEU A 12 -4.42 -22.86 9.40
N SER A 13 -4.54 -23.84 10.30
CA SER A 13 -4.22 -25.25 10.01
C SER A 13 -5.05 -25.88 8.87
N ARG A 14 -6.17 -25.27 8.51
CA ARG A 14 -7.09 -25.75 7.44
C ARG A 14 -6.96 -24.96 6.14
N PHE A 15 -6.22 -23.86 6.14
CA PHE A 15 -6.10 -22.99 4.98
C PHE A 15 -4.90 -23.38 4.13
N ARG A 16 -4.94 -23.02 2.85
CA ARG A 16 -3.84 -23.11 1.89
C ARG A 16 -3.59 -21.78 1.20
N LYS A 17 -4.65 -21.02 0.92
CA LYS A 17 -4.62 -19.73 0.23
C LYS A 17 -5.43 -18.71 1.03
N ILE A 18 -4.81 -17.58 1.37
CA ILE A 18 -5.49 -16.48 2.05
C ILE A 18 -5.33 -15.19 1.27
N GLY A 19 -6.35 -14.34 1.33
CA GLY A 19 -6.27 -12.96 0.87
C GLY A 19 -5.95 -12.01 2.01
N ILE A 20 -5.22 -10.93 1.74
CA ILE A 20 -5.04 -9.81 2.66
C ILE A 20 -5.49 -8.50 2.00
N ILE A 21 -6.13 -7.63 2.78
CA ILE A 21 -6.46 -6.25 2.40
C ILE A 21 -5.78 -5.33 3.41
N GLY A 22 -4.84 -4.51 2.95
CA GLY A 22 -3.88 -3.86 3.82
C GLY A 22 -2.87 -4.81 4.45
N ILE A 23 -2.33 -4.40 5.60
CA ILE A 23 -1.27 -5.15 6.27
C ILE A 23 -1.84 -5.66 7.59
N PRO A 24 -2.24 -6.95 7.68
CA PRO A 24 -2.58 -7.56 8.96
C PRO A 24 -1.42 -7.47 9.96
N PRO A 25 -1.67 -7.67 11.25
CA PRO A 25 -0.62 -7.85 12.25
C PRO A 25 0.49 -8.81 11.80
N LEU A 26 1.75 -8.52 12.15
CA LEU A 26 2.91 -9.33 11.78
C LEU A 26 2.83 -10.77 12.28
N ASP A 27 2.14 -11.02 13.41
CA ASP A 27 1.93 -12.37 13.93
C ASP A 27 1.02 -13.21 13.02
N VAL A 28 -0.01 -12.61 12.42
CA VAL A 28 -0.86 -13.26 11.40
C VAL A 28 -0.03 -13.61 10.16
N ILE A 29 0.77 -12.67 9.66
CA ILE A 29 1.63 -12.90 8.48
C ILE A 29 2.68 -13.98 8.80
N ARG A 30 3.31 -13.92 9.97
CA ARG A 30 4.30 -14.90 10.41
C ARG A 30 3.71 -16.30 10.53
N ALA A 31 2.56 -16.42 11.17
CA ALA A 31 1.88 -17.71 11.30
C ALA A 31 1.51 -18.28 9.92
N ALA A 32 1.05 -17.45 8.99
CA ALA A 32 0.79 -17.87 7.61
C ALA A 32 2.07 -18.32 6.88
N ASN A 33 3.18 -17.60 7.03
CA ASN A 33 4.48 -17.99 6.46
C ASN A 33 4.99 -19.33 7.04
N GLU A 34 4.89 -19.52 8.36
CA GLU A 34 5.32 -20.75 9.05
C GLU A 34 4.49 -21.99 8.65
N HIS A 35 3.21 -21.80 8.35
CA HIS A 35 2.33 -22.87 7.86
C HIS A 35 2.42 -23.07 6.33
N GLY A 36 3.27 -22.32 5.64
CA GLY A 36 3.46 -22.43 4.19
C GLY A 36 2.24 -22.00 3.37
N LEU A 37 1.43 -21.07 3.89
CA LEU A 37 0.25 -20.57 3.19
C LEU A 37 0.64 -19.64 2.03
N VAL A 38 -0.14 -19.68 0.96
CA VAL A 38 -0.04 -18.70 -0.12
C VAL A 38 -0.84 -17.46 0.27
N ILE A 39 -0.17 -16.32 0.32
CA ILE A 39 -0.78 -15.02 0.64
C ILE A 39 -0.97 -14.22 -0.64
N TYR A 40 -2.20 -13.82 -0.93
CA TYR A 40 -2.54 -12.91 -2.01
C TYR A 40 -2.80 -11.51 -1.45
N ASP A 41 -2.03 -10.52 -1.89
CA ASP A 41 -2.33 -9.12 -1.58
C ASP A 41 -3.45 -8.63 -2.50
N LEU A 42 -4.65 -8.54 -1.94
CA LEU A 42 -5.84 -8.17 -2.71
C LEU A 42 -5.85 -6.68 -3.06
N ASP A 43 -4.97 -5.86 -2.49
CA ASP A 43 -4.82 -4.46 -2.90
C ASP A 43 -4.15 -4.33 -4.29
N GLU A 44 -3.48 -5.38 -4.80
CA GLU A 44 -2.84 -5.43 -6.11
C GLU A 44 -3.78 -5.95 -7.22
N PRO A 45 -3.64 -5.54 -8.50
CA PRO A 45 -4.46 -6.05 -9.60
C PRO A 45 -4.05 -7.48 -10.01
N LEU A 46 -4.49 -8.49 -9.25
CA LEU A 46 -4.08 -9.89 -9.41
C LEU A 46 -4.81 -10.64 -10.54
N VAL A 47 -6.03 -10.21 -10.87
CA VAL A 47 -6.86 -10.83 -11.92
C VAL A 47 -7.07 -9.86 -13.10
N ARG A 48 -7.36 -10.40 -14.28
CA ARG A 48 -7.61 -9.63 -15.50
C ARG A 48 -9.10 -9.35 -15.70
N GLU A 49 -9.74 -8.82 -14.67
CA GLU A 49 -11.17 -8.50 -14.67
C GLU A 49 -11.39 -6.99 -14.64
N ASP A 50 -12.53 -6.55 -15.16
CA ASP A 50 -12.92 -5.14 -15.14
C ASP A 50 -13.22 -4.71 -13.69
N LEU A 51 -12.70 -3.54 -13.29
CA LEU A 51 -13.00 -2.92 -11.99
C LEU A 51 -14.49 -2.64 -11.80
N GLU A 52 -15.26 -2.57 -12.89
CA GLU A 52 -16.73 -2.45 -12.87
C GLU A 52 -17.42 -3.68 -12.28
N THR A 53 -16.77 -4.84 -12.21
CA THR A 53 -17.33 -6.03 -11.53
C THR A 53 -17.49 -5.82 -10.02
N ALA A 54 -16.77 -4.84 -9.43
CA ALA A 54 -16.96 -4.45 -8.04
C ALA A 54 -18.18 -3.52 -7.82
N SER A 55 -18.76 -2.93 -8.87
CA SER A 55 -19.84 -1.92 -8.78
C SER A 55 -21.13 -2.37 -8.06
N PRO A 56 -21.53 -3.65 -8.09
CA PRO A 56 -22.65 -4.14 -7.28
C PRO A 56 -22.40 -4.09 -5.76
N PHE A 57 -21.13 -4.04 -5.35
CA PHE A 57 -20.72 -4.09 -3.95
C PHE A 57 -20.22 -2.73 -3.45
N LEU A 58 -19.46 -2.00 -4.27
CA LEU A 58 -18.90 -0.69 -3.94
C LEU A 58 -19.21 0.33 -5.04
N PRO A 59 -19.54 1.59 -4.71
CA PRO A 59 -19.84 2.59 -5.72
C PRO A 59 -18.61 2.89 -6.60
N ARG A 60 -18.83 3.40 -7.81
CA ARG A 60 -17.74 3.76 -8.73
C ARG A 60 -16.77 4.80 -8.14
N VAL A 61 -17.31 5.72 -7.34
CA VAL A 61 -16.58 6.78 -6.63
C VAL A 61 -15.99 6.30 -5.28
N TYR A 62 -15.54 5.05 -5.25
CA TYR A 62 -14.88 4.44 -4.11
C TYR A 62 -13.40 4.23 -4.40
N CYS A 63 -12.60 4.12 -3.35
CA CYS A 63 -11.15 3.90 -3.47
C CYS A 63 -10.84 2.75 -4.43
N ALA A 64 -10.08 3.04 -5.50
CA ALA A 64 -9.77 2.06 -6.56
C ALA A 64 -9.04 0.82 -6.04
N ILE A 65 -8.23 0.96 -4.98
CA ILE A 65 -7.56 -0.17 -4.31
C ILE A 65 -8.59 -1.11 -3.68
N LEU A 66 -9.57 -0.58 -2.95
CA LEU A 66 -10.61 -1.41 -2.31
C LEU A 66 -11.56 -2.02 -3.34
N ARG A 67 -11.86 -1.29 -4.43
CA ARG A 67 -12.57 -1.89 -5.58
C ARG A 67 -11.76 -3.05 -6.17
N THR A 68 -10.44 -2.91 -6.30
CA THR A 68 -9.54 -3.97 -6.78
C THR A 68 -9.57 -5.17 -5.83
N ALA A 69 -9.56 -4.94 -4.52
CA ALA A 69 -9.69 -6.00 -3.52
C ALA A 69 -11.00 -6.78 -3.64
N VAL A 70 -12.13 -6.11 -3.88
CA VAL A 70 -13.41 -6.77 -4.16
C VAL A 70 -13.33 -7.62 -5.43
N VAL A 71 -12.79 -7.09 -6.52
CA VAL A 71 -12.61 -7.86 -7.76
C VAL A 71 -11.79 -9.11 -7.51
N ASN A 72 -10.63 -9.00 -6.84
CA ASN A 72 -9.81 -10.16 -6.54
C ASN A 72 -10.54 -11.18 -5.65
N ALA A 73 -11.23 -10.72 -4.61
CA ALA A 73 -11.95 -11.57 -3.68
C ALA A 73 -13.08 -12.38 -4.35
N LEU A 74 -13.71 -11.84 -5.40
CA LEU A 74 -14.76 -12.52 -6.16
C LEU A 74 -14.23 -13.59 -7.13
N HIS A 75 -12.97 -13.48 -7.56
CA HIS A 75 -12.41 -14.29 -8.66
C HIS A 75 -11.28 -15.22 -8.23
N LEU A 76 -10.70 -15.05 -7.04
CA LEU A 76 -9.68 -15.93 -6.50
C LEU A 76 -10.31 -17.01 -5.60
N GLU A 77 -9.80 -18.23 -5.72
CA GLU A 77 -10.10 -19.31 -4.78
C GLU A 77 -9.29 -19.10 -3.49
N LEU A 78 -9.94 -18.53 -2.47
CA LEU A 78 -9.35 -18.25 -1.16
C LEU A 78 -10.08 -19.04 -0.08
N ASP A 79 -9.36 -19.44 0.98
CA ASP A 79 -9.95 -20.10 2.14
C ASP A 79 -10.40 -19.09 3.21
N ALA A 80 -9.79 -17.90 3.24
CA ALA A 80 -10.12 -16.80 4.12
C ALA A 80 -9.58 -15.46 3.59
N ILE A 81 -10.12 -14.35 4.07
CA ILE A 81 -9.62 -13.00 3.81
C ILE A 81 -9.34 -12.29 5.14
N TYR A 82 -8.13 -11.79 5.33
CA TYR A 82 -7.78 -10.93 6.47
C TYR A 82 -7.79 -9.47 6.05
N VAL A 83 -8.58 -8.64 6.73
CA VAL A 83 -8.69 -7.21 6.41
C VAL A 83 -8.15 -6.38 7.56
N ASP A 84 -7.15 -5.55 7.33
CA ASP A 84 -6.75 -4.54 8.31
C ASP A 84 -7.81 -3.45 8.36
N THR A 85 -8.50 -3.38 9.49
CA THR A 85 -9.53 -2.38 9.83
C THR A 85 -9.06 -1.49 10.99
N GLY A 86 -7.76 -1.57 11.30
CA GLY A 86 -7.10 -0.77 12.31
C GLY A 86 -6.70 0.61 11.80
N PRO A 87 -5.95 1.37 12.62
CA PRO A 87 -5.52 2.73 12.30
C PRO A 87 -4.56 2.81 11.09
N GLY A 88 -4.00 1.68 10.63
CA GLY A 88 -3.19 1.61 9.42
C GLY A 88 -4.00 1.75 8.12
N LYS A 89 -5.31 1.52 8.17
CA LYS A 89 -6.26 1.67 7.05
C LYS A 89 -7.39 2.64 7.41
N CYS A 90 -8.22 2.95 6.41
CA CYS A 90 -9.37 3.85 6.58
C CYS A 90 -10.66 3.07 6.85
N ASP A 91 -11.71 3.77 7.30
CA ASP A 91 -13.04 3.18 7.51
C ASP A 91 -13.65 2.58 6.24
N CYS A 92 -13.19 3.01 5.06
CA CYS A 92 -13.59 2.36 3.81
C CYS A 92 -13.17 0.87 3.76
N ALA A 93 -12.02 0.51 4.35
CA ALA A 93 -11.60 -0.89 4.46
C ALA A 93 -12.53 -1.67 5.39
N LEU A 94 -12.99 -1.05 6.49
CA LEU A 94 -13.99 -1.65 7.38
C LEU A 94 -15.32 -1.93 6.66
N HIS A 95 -15.85 -0.95 5.93
CA HIS A 95 -17.09 -1.14 5.15
C HIS A 95 -16.93 -2.21 4.07
N THR A 96 -15.76 -2.24 3.40
CA THR A 96 -15.44 -3.27 2.41
C THR A 96 -15.42 -4.66 3.06
N ALA A 97 -14.84 -4.80 4.26
CA ALA A 97 -14.84 -6.06 5.00
C ALA A 97 -16.26 -6.53 5.35
N THR A 98 -17.12 -5.63 5.82
CA THR A 98 -18.53 -5.95 6.11
C THR A 98 -19.24 -6.50 4.88
N ILE A 99 -19.09 -5.84 3.74
CA ILE A 99 -19.73 -6.25 2.49
C ILE A 99 -19.21 -7.60 2.02
N LEU A 100 -17.89 -7.82 2.05
CA LEU A 100 -17.29 -9.10 1.66
C LEU A 100 -17.72 -10.24 2.59
N ALA A 101 -17.89 -9.99 3.89
CA ALA A 101 -18.33 -10.99 4.85
C ALA A 101 -19.76 -11.48 4.59
N GLU A 102 -20.62 -10.62 4.05
CA GLU A 102 -21.99 -10.98 3.65
C GLU A 102 -22.03 -11.61 2.25
N ALA A 103 -21.17 -11.15 1.34
CA ALA A 103 -21.18 -11.57 -0.05
C ALA A 103 -20.50 -12.92 -0.32
N LEU A 104 -19.52 -13.31 0.50
CA LEU A 104 -18.68 -14.48 0.25
C LEU A 104 -19.01 -15.64 1.20
N PRO A 105 -18.88 -16.90 0.74
CA PRO A 105 -19.08 -18.08 1.58
C PRO A 105 -17.88 -18.39 2.49
N ILE A 106 -16.80 -17.61 2.41
CA ILE A 106 -15.55 -17.81 3.14
C ILE A 106 -15.42 -16.78 4.27
N PRO A 107 -14.69 -17.11 5.36
CA PRO A 107 -14.50 -16.18 6.46
C PRO A 107 -13.74 -14.91 6.03
N VAL A 108 -14.31 -13.76 6.36
CA VAL A 108 -13.65 -12.45 6.31
C VAL A 108 -13.32 -12.03 7.74
N ILE A 109 -12.03 -11.89 8.03
CA ILE A 109 -11.47 -11.73 9.37
C ILE A 109 -10.92 -10.32 9.50
N CYS A 110 -11.63 -9.46 10.22
CA CYS A 110 -11.16 -8.12 10.54
C CYS A 110 -10.03 -8.19 11.58
N THR A 111 -8.89 -7.63 11.22
CA THR A 111 -7.72 -7.46 12.09
C THR A 111 -7.44 -5.99 12.31
N LYS A 112 -6.52 -5.69 13.24
CA LYS A 112 -6.03 -4.34 13.49
C LYS A 112 -4.53 -4.41 13.68
N ASN A 113 -3.76 -3.91 12.72
CA ASN A 113 -2.32 -3.85 12.90
C ASN A 113 -1.96 -2.69 13.84
N THR A 114 -1.38 -3.04 14.99
CA THR A 114 -0.88 -2.11 16.01
C THR A 114 0.61 -2.33 16.29
N ASP A 115 1.33 -2.96 15.37
CA ASP A 115 2.76 -3.23 15.49
C ASP A 115 3.53 -1.91 15.60
N LYS A 116 4.48 -1.85 16.54
CA LYS A 116 5.31 -0.66 16.82
C LYS A 116 6.80 -0.88 16.58
N THR A 117 7.22 -2.13 16.47
CA THR A 117 8.62 -2.48 16.23
C THR A 117 8.87 -2.47 14.73
N GLY A 118 9.52 -1.41 14.26
CA GLY A 118 9.82 -1.24 12.84
C GLY A 118 10.98 -2.10 12.36
N TYR A 119 10.93 -2.52 11.09
CA TYR A 119 12.02 -3.24 10.41
C TYR A 119 12.98 -2.31 9.64
N GLY A 120 12.74 -1.00 9.70
CA GLY A 120 13.48 0.00 8.92
C GLY A 120 12.90 0.20 7.53
N THR A 121 13.51 1.12 6.79
CA THR A 121 13.03 1.56 5.47
C THR A 121 14.14 1.60 4.40
N PRO A 122 14.93 0.53 4.23
CA PRO A 122 16.12 0.54 3.39
C PRO A 122 15.84 0.79 1.90
N LEU A 123 14.79 0.19 1.33
CA LEU A 123 14.37 0.41 -0.05
C LEU A 123 13.90 1.85 -0.23
N CYS A 124 13.13 2.42 0.70
CA CYS A 124 12.71 3.82 0.61
C CYS A 124 13.87 4.81 0.43
N GLN A 125 15.09 4.46 0.86
CA GLN A 125 16.27 5.33 0.85
C GLN A 125 17.40 4.86 -0.07
N ALA A 126 17.19 3.79 -0.82
CA ALA A 126 18.18 3.21 -1.73
C ALA A 126 18.21 3.91 -3.10
N ARG A 127 19.35 3.79 -3.79
CA ARG A 127 19.48 4.14 -5.21
C ARG A 127 19.13 2.93 -6.08
N LEU A 128 17.88 2.85 -6.48
CA LEU A 128 17.32 1.84 -7.39
C LEU A 128 16.12 2.46 -8.10
N PRO A 129 15.73 1.96 -9.28
CA PRO A 129 14.52 2.42 -9.96
C PRO A 129 13.32 2.46 -9.01
N LEU A 130 12.59 3.57 -9.02
CA LEU A 130 11.49 3.80 -8.07
C LEU A 130 10.38 2.74 -8.23
N PHE A 131 10.13 2.32 -9.47
CA PHE A 131 9.22 1.23 -9.81
C PHE A 131 9.59 -0.06 -9.06
N ASP A 132 10.84 -0.51 -9.21
CA ASP A 132 11.31 -1.79 -8.64
C ASP A 132 11.23 -1.79 -7.12
N ARG A 133 11.56 -0.65 -6.50
CA ARG A 133 11.48 -0.50 -5.05
C ARG A 133 10.04 -0.50 -4.55
N MET A 134 9.12 0.18 -5.26
CA MET A 134 7.70 0.15 -4.91
C MET A 134 7.17 -1.29 -5.00
N GLN A 135 7.50 -2.01 -6.06
CA GLN A 135 7.10 -3.41 -6.25
C GLN A 135 7.67 -4.34 -5.17
N ALA A 136 8.93 -4.14 -4.78
CA ALA A 136 9.54 -4.91 -3.71
C ALA A 136 8.88 -4.61 -2.34
N ILE A 137 8.55 -3.34 -2.05
CA ILE A 137 7.86 -2.94 -0.81
C ILE A 137 6.45 -3.53 -0.74
N THR A 138 5.65 -3.41 -1.81
CA THR A 138 4.29 -3.99 -1.82
C THR A 138 4.34 -5.51 -1.76
N GLY A 139 5.22 -6.15 -2.54
CA GLY A 139 5.42 -7.60 -2.47
C GLY A 139 5.85 -8.07 -1.07
N GLY A 140 6.62 -7.25 -0.37
CA GLY A 140 7.12 -7.51 0.97
C GLY A 140 6.04 -7.66 2.03
N VAL A 141 4.83 -7.11 1.86
CA VAL A 141 3.76 -7.19 2.89
C VAL A 141 3.28 -8.62 3.17
N LYS A 142 3.56 -9.55 2.25
CA LYS A 142 3.28 -10.98 2.38
C LYS A 142 4.31 -11.74 3.23
N SER A 143 5.37 -11.07 3.67
CA SER A 143 6.45 -11.65 4.46
C SER A 143 6.58 -10.98 5.82
N ALA A 144 6.74 -11.80 6.86
CA ALA A 144 7.09 -11.36 8.21
C ALA A 144 8.62 -11.33 8.45
N ALA A 145 9.44 -11.63 7.44
CA ALA A 145 10.89 -11.54 7.56
C ALA A 145 11.37 -10.08 7.51
N ALA A 146 12.43 -9.80 8.25
CA ALA A 146 13.20 -8.57 8.09
C ALA A 146 14.03 -8.63 6.80
N TYR A 147 14.52 -7.47 6.35
CA TYR A 147 15.42 -7.42 5.19
C TYR A 147 16.78 -8.02 5.53
N ASP A 148 17.14 -9.09 4.83
CA ASP A 148 18.50 -9.62 4.82
C ASP A 148 19.33 -8.84 3.79
N ASN A 149 20.44 -8.23 4.24
CA ASN A 149 21.35 -7.42 3.41
C ASN A 149 20.66 -6.26 2.66
N PRO A 150 20.18 -5.24 3.40
CA PRO A 150 19.54 -4.09 2.78
C PRO A 150 20.50 -3.34 1.84
N PRO A 151 19.99 -2.76 0.74
CA PRO A 151 20.80 -1.89 -0.11
C PRO A 151 21.35 -0.69 0.68
N PRO A 152 22.52 -0.16 0.28
CA PRO A 152 23.11 0.99 0.96
C PRO A 152 22.24 2.24 0.78
N PHE A 153 22.30 3.11 1.78
CA PHE A 153 21.70 4.44 1.73
C PHE A 153 22.24 5.27 0.55
N SER A 154 21.36 6.06 -0.07
CA SER A 154 21.72 7.09 -1.05
C SER A 154 21.09 8.42 -0.69
N ALA A 155 21.74 9.54 -1.02
CA ALA A 155 21.15 10.87 -0.83
C ALA A 155 20.01 11.12 -1.85
N PRO A 156 18.89 11.73 -1.44
CA PRO A 156 17.77 11.96 -2.35
C PRO A 156 18.03 13.12 -3.30
N THR A 157 17.56 12.99 -4.55
CA THR A 157 17.41 14.12 -5.49
C THR A 157 15.96 14.59 -5.63
N ALA A 158 15.01 13.71 -5.31
CA ALA A 158 13.58 13.99 -5.31
C ALA A 158 12.89 13.15 -4.23
N GLY A 159 11.64 13.49 -3.92
CA GLY A 159 10.76 12.73 -3.05
C GLY A 159 9.51 12.23 -3.76
N PHE A 160 9.08 11.02 -3.41
CA PHE A 160 7.75 10.50 -3.70
C PHE A 160 7.06 10.21 -2.36
N TRP A 161 6.05 11.01 -2.01
CA TRP A 161 5.21 10.76 -0.84
C TRP A 161 3.91 10.13 -1.30
N GLY A 162 3.47 9.01 -0.73
CA GLY A 162 2.15 8.48 -1.04
C GLY A 162 1.86 7.06 -0.58
N VAL A 163 0.63 6.62 -0.90
CA VAL A 163 0.27 5.20 -0.99
C VAL A 163 0.81 4.63 -2.32
N PRO A 164 1.06 3.32 -2.43
CA PRO A 164 1.44 2.71 -3.70
C PRO A 164 0.38 3.00 -4.77
N PRO A 165 0.75 3.54 -5.95
CA PRO A 165 -0.21 3.72 -7.04
C PRO A 165 -0.79 2.38 -7.50
N ARG A 166 -2.07 2.34 -7.92
CA ARG A 166 -2.60 1.13 -8.59
C ARG A 166 -1.86 0.84 -9.91
N ASP A 167 -1.43 1.90 -10.59
CA ASP A 167 -0.66 1.88 -11.83
C ASP A 167 0.73 2.46 -11.57
N PHE A 168 1.74 1.59 -11.49
CA PHE A 168 3.10 1.96 -11.19
C PHE A 168 3.83 2.67 -12.34
N SER A 169 3.27 2.75 -13.55
CA SER A 169 3.96 3.36 -14.71
C SER A 169 4.35 4.83 -14.46
N ILE A 170 3.65 5.53 -13.56
CA ILE A 170 4.00 6.91 -13.19
C ILE A 170 5.35 7.02 -12.46
N LEU A 171 5.80 5.93 -11.83
CA LEU A 171 7.05 5.88 -11.06
C LEU A 171 8.29 5.87 -11.96
N GLU A 172 8.14 5.51 -13.24
CA GLU A 172 9.22 5.53 -14.25
C GLU A 172 9.74 6.94 -14.56
N LEU A 173 8.98 7.98 -14.19
CA LEU A 173 9.36 9.37 -14.43
C LEU A 173 10.39 9.89 -13.41
N PHE A 174 10.64 9.14 -12.35
CA PHE A 174 11.46 9.56 -11.22
C PHE A 174 12.87 8.98 -11.32
N PRO A 175 13.91 9.73 -10.93
CA PRO A 175 15.27 9.21 -10.89
C PRO A 175 15.41 8.12 -9.82
N GLU A 176 16.41 7.26 -10.00
CA GLU A 176 16.70 6.14 -9.08
C GLU A 176 17.00 6.60 -7.63
N THR A 177 17.47 7.83 -7.48
CA THR A 177 17.78 8.47 -6.18
C THR A 177 16.54 9.07 -5.51
N THR A 178 15.33 8.86 -6.01
CA THR A 178 14.10 9.35 -5.37
C THR A 178 13.88 8.65 -4.03
N HIS A 179 13.66 9.39 -2.94
CA HIS A 179 13.26 8.76 -1.66
C HIS A 179 11.75 8.58 -1.58
N ILE A 180 11.33 7.47 -0.98
CA ILE A 180 9.92 7.15 -0.74
C ILE A 180 9.52 7.61 0.68
N TYR A 181 8.40 8.32 0.76
CA TYR A 181 7.76 8.81 1.98
C TYR A 181 6.29 8.39 2.03
N GLY A 182 5.58 8.74 3.10
CA GLY A 182 4.16 8.44 3.26
C GLY A 182 3.89 7.00 3.66
N TRP A 183 2.68 6.52 3.35
CA TRP A 183 2.21 5.22 3.85
C TRP A 183 3.03 4.05 3.32
N THR A 184 3.53 4.13 2.08
CA THR A 184 4.45 3.13 1.50
C THR A 184 5.65 2.86 2.40
N ARG A 185 6.20 3.90 3.02
CA ARG A 185 7.32 3.76 3.96
C ARG A 185 6.91 3.03 5.24
N CYS A 186 5.69 3.26 5.73
CA CYS A 186 5.12 2.52 6.85
C CYS A 186 4.89 1.03 6.52
N MET A 187 4.57 0.72 5.25
CA MET A 187 4.47 -0.66 4.76
C MET A 187 5.82 -1.37 4.83
N GLU A 188 6.87 -0.73 4.32
CA GLU A 188 8.23 -1.27 4.39
C GLU A 188 8.65 -1.52 5.85
N ASN A 189 8.38 -0.56 6.72
CA ASN A 189 8.73 -0.62 8.14
C ASN A 189 7.89 -1.64 8.94
N LYS A 190 6.85 -2.23 8.34
CA LYS A 190 5.88 -3.13 9.01
C LYS A 190 5.06 -2.47 10.13
N THR A 191 4.92 -1.15 10.09
CA THR A 191 4.17 -0.38 11.09
C THR A 191 3.15 0.53 10.38
N PRO A 192 2.11 -0.03 9.75
CA PRO A 192 1.19 0.73 8.87
C PRO A 192 0.44 1.85 9.59
N ALA A 193 0.36 1.80 10.92
CA ALA A 193 -0.27 2.80 11.79
C ALA A 193 0.69 3.89 12.32
N ASP A 194 1.97 3.87 11.92
CA ASP A 194 2.95 4.87 12.36
C ASP A 194 2.70 6.22 11.66
N HIS A 195 1.89 7.05 12.30
CA HIS A 195 1.54 8.37 11.80
C HIS A 195 2.74 9.33 11.75
N ALA A 196 3.70 9.22 12.68
CA ALA A 196 4.87 10.08 12.69
C ALA A 196 5.76 9.77 11.48
N LEU A 197 5.97 8.47 11.21
CA LEU A 197 6.66 8.02 10.02
C LEU A 197 5.88 8.38 8.74
N GLU A 198 4.56 8.27 8.71
CA GLU A 198 3.79 8.65 7.52
C GLU A 198 3.88 10.16 7.21
N ALA A 199 3.83 11.00 8.23
CA ALA A 199 3.80 12.45 8.09
C ALA A 199 5.16 13.09 7.75
N ALA A 200 6.27 12.37 7.94
CA ALA A 200 7.60 12.90 7.70
C ALA A 200 7.95 12.98 6.21
N PHE A 201 8.57 14.08 5.80
CA PHE A 201 9.10 14.32 4.45
C PHE A 201 10.42 15.11 4.56
N ASN A 202 11.21 15.15 3.47
CA ASN A 202 12.42 15.97 3.39
C ASN A 202 12.11 17.31 2.68
N PRO A 203 12.16 18.46 3.36
CA PRO A 203 11.84 19.77 2.75
C PRO A 203 12.87 20.24 1.73
N GLU A 204 14.07 19.65 1.70
CA GLU A 204 15.20 20.11 0.87
C GLU A 204 15.16 19.59 -0.57
N VAL A 205 14.26 18.66 -0.90
CA VAL A 205 14.15 18.07 -2.25
C VAL A 205 12.75 18.25 -2.83
N PRO A 206 12.61 18.46 -4.15
CA PRO A 206 11.30 18.52 -4.79
C PRO A 206 10.54 17.21 -4.53
N THR A 207 9.31 17.31 -4.02
CA THR A 207 8.53 16.14 -3.63
C THR A 207 7.17 16.11 -4.32
N VAL A 208 6.87 14.99 -4.97
CA VAL A 208 5.52 14.68 -5.45
C VAL A 208 4.73 14.01 -4.33
N PHE A 209 3.63 14.64 -3.92
CA PHE A 209 2.66 14.10 -2.97
C PHE A 209 1.54 13.44 -3.76
N PHE A 210 1.70 12.14 -3.99
CA PHE A 210 0.77 11.29 -4.71
C PHE A 210 -0.38 10.83 -3.80
N ALA A 211 -1.59 10.93 -4.31
CA ALA A 211 -2.76 10.33 -3.72
C ALA A 211 -3.63 9.67 -4.79
N GLN A 212 -4.33 8.61 -4.39
CA GLN A 212 -5.35 8.01 -5.22
C GLN A 212 -6.71 8.65 -4.94
N SER A 213 -7.48 8.90 -5.99
CA SER A 213 -8.81 9.48 -5.86
C SER A 213 -9.67 8.61 -4.95
N PHE A 214 -10.49 9.27 -4.13
CA PHE A 214 -11.36 8.64 -3.12
C PHE A 214 -10.64 7.86 -2.00
N CYS A 215 -9.30 7.96 -1.90
CA CYS A 215 -8.56 7.48 -0.74
C CYS A 215 -8.57 8.53 0.38
N ALA A 216 -8.78 8.10 1.63
CA ALA A 216 -8.75 9.01 2.79
C ALA A 216 -7.38 9.70 2.98
N LYS A 217 -6.30 9.08 2.50
CA LYS A 217 -4.93 9.63 2.58
C LYS A 217 -4.73 10.89 1.73
N THR A 218 -5.66 11.20 0.81
CA THR A 218 -5.68 12.47 0.05
C THR A 218 -5.63 13.69 0.97
N ALA A 219 -6.30 13.64 2.13
CA ALA A 219 -6.31 14.74 3.10
C ALA A 219 -4.91 15.04 3.63
N LEU A 220 -4.17 14.01 4.07
CA LEU A 220 -2.81 14.15 4.57
C LEU A 220 -1.84 14.57 3.45
N ALA A 221 -1.93 13.92 2.29
CA ALA A 221 -1.14 14.25 1.11
C ALA A 221 -1.24 15.74 0.75
N ARG A 222 -2.48 16.25 0.66
CA ARG A 222 -2.77 17.64 0.32
C ARG A 222 -2.28 18.60 1.39
N TYR A 223 -2.41 18.23 2.66
CA TYR A 223 -1.95 19.04 3.78
C TYR A 223 -0.43 19.18 3.81
N LEU A 224 0.30 18.07 3.65
CA LEU A 224 1.77 18.07 3.65
C LEU A 224 2.32 18.78 2.40
N ALA A 225 1.71 18.58 1.23
CA ALA A 225 2.07 19.30 0.01
C ALA A 225 1.97 20.82 0.16
N LYS A 226 0.98 21.33 0.91
CA LYS A 226 0.84 22.78 1.19
C LYS A 226 1.93 23.31 2.13
N LYS A 227 2.51 22.47 2.97
CA LYS A 227 3.58 22.85 3.90
C LYS A 227 4.97 22.77 3.28
N HIS A 228 5.12 21.88 2.31
CA HIS A 228 6.39 21.61 1.67
C HIS A 228 6.78 22.78 0.75
N PRO A 229 8.02 23.31 0.82
CA PRO A 229 8.44 24.49 0.06
C PRO A 229 8.43 24.25 -1.45
N HIS A 230 8.68 23.00 -1.87
CA HIS A 230 8.78 22.62 -3.26
C HIS A 230 8.00 21.33 -3.59
N ALA A 231 6.69 21.43 -3.79
CA ALA A 231 5.82 20.26 -3.91
C ALA A 231 4.85 20.29 -5.08
N LEU A 232 4.58 19.09 -5.60
CA LEU A 232 3.47 18.81 -6.50
C LEU A 232 2.48 17.88 -5.79
N TYR A 233 1.26 18.36 -5.53
CA TYR A 233 0.16 17.47 -5.16
C TYR A 233 -0.44 16.85 -6.43
N LEU A 234 -0.47 15.53 -6.49
CA LEU A 234 -1.01 14.78 -7.63
C LEU A 234 -2.08 13.80 -7.15
N ASP A 235 -3.29 13.97 -7.68
CA ASP A 235 -4.41 13.07 -7.49
C ASP A 235 -4.67 12.30 -8.79
N VAL A 236 -4.67 10.97 -8.70
CA VAL A 236 -4.88 10.05 -9.82
C VAL A 236 -5.95 9.05 -9.42
N ASP A 237 -6.91 8.79 -10.31
CA ASP A 237 -7.95 7.78 -10.08
C ASP A 237 -7.41 6.36 -10.38
N VAL A 238 -8.01 5.63 -11.32
CA VAL A 238 -7.65 4.23 -11.60
C VAL A 238 -6.36 4.09 -12.41
N HIS A 239 -6.14 4.98 -13.38
CA HIS A 239 -5.04 4.90 -14.35
C HIS A 239 -4.27 6.21 -14.43
N THR A 240 -2.96 6.10 -14.68
CA THR A 240 -2.13 7.26 -14.95
C THR A 240 -2.47 7.83 -16.32
N THR A 241 -2.93 9.08 -16.36
CA THR A 241 -3.21 9.78 -17.62
C THR A 241 -1.95 10.45 -18.18
N GLY A 242 -1.92 10.71 -19.49
CA GLY A 242 -0.85 11.50 -20.11
C GLY A 242 -0.68 12.88 -19.47
N SER A 243 -1.77 13.49 -19.01
CA SER A 243 -1.73 14.76 -18.26
C SER A 243 -1.03 14.61 -16.90
N ALA A 244 -1.31 13.53 -16.16
CA ALA A 244 -0.64 13.27 -14.88
C ALA A 244 0.87 13.07 -15.07
N ARG A 245 1.28 12.30 -16.09
CA ARG A 245 2.69 12.11 -16.45
C ARG A 245 3.38 13.43 -16.79
N ALA A 246 2.78 14.22 -17.67
CA ALA A 246 3.35 15.51 -18.08
C ALA A 246 3.52 16.48 -16.91
N LYS A 247 2.59 16.49 -15.94
CA LYS A 247 2.72 17.31 -14.72
C LYS A 247 3.90 16.88 -13.86
N VAL A 248 4.08 15.57 -13.65
CA VAL A 248 5.21 15.04 -12.87
C VAL A 248 6.52 15.36 -13.58
N GLN A 249 6.61 15.08 -14.88
CA GLN A 249 7.81 15.35 -15.66
C GLN A 249 8.18 16.84 -15.64
N ALA A 250 7.24 17.72 -15.95
CA ALA A 250 7.48 19.16 -15.93
C ALA A 250 7.90 19.66 -14.54
N PHE A 251 7.29 19.14 -13.47
CA PHE A 251 7.67 19.49 -12.10
C PHE A 251 9.12 19.09 -11.80
N LEU A 252 9.51 17.86 -12.11
CA LEU A 252 10.88 17.37 -11.86
C LEU A 252 11.92 18.16 -12.68
N GLU A 253 11.67 18.34 -13.98
CA GLU A 253 12.59 19.07 -14.87
C GLU A 253 12.76 20.53 -14.46
N LEU A 254 11.66 21.24 -14.16
CA LEU A 254 11.71 22.63 -13.67
C LEU A 254 12.35 22.76 -12.29
N SER A 255 12.40 21.66 -11.53
CA SER A 255 13.10 21.56 -10.25
C SER A 255 14.60 21.30 -10.39
N GLY A 256 15.11 21.14 -11.61
CA GLY A 256 16.49 20.75 -11.87
C GLY A 256 16.78 19.26 -11.63
N VAL A 257 15.75 18.42 -11.57
CA VAL A 257 15.87 16.97 -11.43
C VAL A 257 15.77 16.34 -12.82
N GLY A 258 16.89 15.81 -13.30
CA GLY A 258 16.93 15.01 -14.53
C GLY A 258 16.51 13.55 -14.31
N PRO A 259 16.09 12.85 -15.37
CA PRO A 259 15.87 11.40 -15.35
C PRO A 259 17.15 10.62 -15.04
#